data_AF-A0A383CYY4-F1
#
_entry.id   AF-A0A383CYY4-F1
#
_cell.length_a   1.000
_cell.length_b   1.000
_cell.length_c   1.000
_cell.angle_alpha   90.00
_cell.angle_beta   90.00
_cell.angle_gamma   90.00
#
_symmetry.space_group_name_H-M   'P 1'
#
loop_
_entity.id
_entity.type
_entity.pdbx_description
1 polymer ?
#
loop_
_entity_poly.entity_id
_entity_poly.type
_entity_poly.pdbx_seq_one_letter_code
_entity_poly.pdbx_strand_id
1 'polypeptide(L)'
;YAKNALAELKVHQLLAQGKKEEAKEAIAAAKSMNKVRRAQAYLAVGQKEEAAKIAASLVAKPPQSVLPAAQAAYLLNSSGKTKEADKAFGQLRELGQAVDLSAPVFARLAPIAERLGLPEDWRPKVEALADPAEHPFPDLDALGPFRWKPTPVSSWKLPDSSGKHLSLSDYQGRPFVMVFYLGFGCLHCVEQLQALAPKTDAFRQAGLEIVAVSTESQPKLAKALASYEEEGDAIPFP
;
A
#
# COMPACT_ATOMS: atom_id res chain seq x y z
N TYR A 1 -23.43 -7.73 -8.42
CA TYR A 1 -22.23 -8.58 -8.31
C TYR A 1 -22.34 -9.85 -9.17
N ALA A 2 -23.38 -10.68 -9.01
CA ALA A 2 -23.54 -11.96 -9.73
C ALA A 2 -23.45 -11.88 -11.27
N LYS A 3 -24.10 -10.90 -11.91
CA LYS A 3 -24.07 -10.74 -13.38
C LYS A 3 -22.65 -10.59 -13.96
N ASN A 4 -21.75 -9.93 -13.23
CA ASN A 4 -20.36 -9.72 -13.67
C ASN A 4 -19.53 -11.00 -13.58
N ALA A 5 -19.67 -11.74 -12.48
CA ALA A 5 -19.01 -13.04 -12.31
C ALA A 5 -19.50 -14.05 -13.36
N LEU A 6 -20.80 -14.06 -13.68
CA LEU A 6 -21.37 -14.91 -14.72
C LEU A 6 -20.81 -14.57 -16.11
N ALA A 7 -20.61 -13.29 -16.43
CA ALA A 7 -20.01 -12.88 -17.70
C ALA A 7 -18.55 -13.37 -17.84
N GLU A 8 -17.74 -13.25 -16.79
CA GLU A 8 -16.36 -13.75 -16.78
C GLU A 8 -16.32 -15.29 -16.90
N LEU A 9 -17.17 -16.01 -16.17
CA LEU A 9 -17.28 -17.46 -16.27
C LEU A 9 -17.67 -17.91 -17.68
N LYS A 10 -18.59 -17.19 -18.34
CA LYS A 10 -19.01 -17.49 -19.71
C LYS A 10 -17.85 -17.35 -20.69
N VAL A 11 -17.00 -16.33 -20.53
CA VAL A 11 -15.76 -16.19 -21.33
C VAL A 11 -14.89 -17.42 -21.17
N HIS A 12 -14.57 -17.82 -19.93
CA HIS A 12 -13.72 -18.98 -19.70
C HIS A 12 -14.31 -20.29 -20.25
N GLN A 13 -15.63 -20.48 -20.11
CA GLN A 13 -16.33 -21.64 -20.66
C GLN A 13 -16.21 -21.71 -22.20
N LEU A 14 -16.46 -20.60 -22.90
CA LEU A 14 -16.40 -20.55 -24.35
C LEU A 14 -14.98 -20.76 -24.88
N LEU A 15 -13.98 -20.20 -24.19
CA LEU A 15 -12.57 -20.44 -24.49
C LEU A 15 -12.19 -21.91 -24.32
N ALA A 16 -12.61 -22.54 -23.21
CA ALA A 16 -12.35 -23.96 -22.95
C ALA A 16 -13.03 -24.88 -23.97
N GLN A 17 -14.18 -24.49 -24.51
CA GLN A 17 -14.91 -25.21 -25.56
C GLN A 17 -14.36 -24.93 -26.98
N GLY A 18 -13.35 -24.06 -27.13
CA GLY A 18 -12.80 -23.70 -28.43
C GLY A 18 -13.73 -22.82 -29.30
N LYS A 19 -14.82 -22.28 -28.75
CA LYS A 19 -15.81 -21.47 -29.45
C LYS A 19 -15.33 -20.03 -29.62
N LYS A 20 -14.34 -19.83 -30.48
CA LYS A 20 -13.60 -18.56 -30.61
C LYS A 20 -14.48 -17.37 -31.00
N GLU A 21 -15.44 -17.54 -31.91
CA GLU A 21 -16.31 -16.43 -32.33
C GLU A 21 -17.27 -15.98 -31.21
N GLU A 22 -17.98 -16.93 -30.57
CA GLU A 22 -18.81 -16.63 -29.40
C GLU A 22 -17.99 -16.02 -28.25
N ALA A 23 -16.75 -16.50 -28.05
CA ALA A 23 -15.87 -15.97 -27.03
C ALA A 23 -15.51 -14.49 -27.28
N LYS A 24 -15.29 -14.06 -28.53
CA LYS A 24 -15.01 -12.65 -28.85
C LYS A 24 -16.13 -11.73 -28.35
N GLU A 25 -17.38 -12.10 -28.61
CA GLU A 25 -18.56 -11.34 -28.17
C GLU A 25 -18.66 -11.31 -26.64
N ALA A 26 -18.47 -12.47 -26.00
CA ALA A 26 -18.50 -12.57 -24.54
C ALA A 26 -17.41 -11.71 -23.87
N ILE A 27 -16.19 -11.68 -24.41
CA ILE A 27 -15.09 -10.86 -23.87
C ILE A 27 -15.39 -9.36 -24.03
N ALA A 28 -16.01 -8.96 -25.15
CA ALA A 28 -16.44 -7.57 -25.36
C ALA A 28 -17.52 -7.14 -24.35
N ALA A 29 -18.45 -8.05 -24.02
CA ALA A 29 -19.49 -7.81 -23.02
C ALA A 29 -18.97 -7.81 -21.57
N ALA A 30 -17.92 -8.57 -21.25
CA ALA A 30 -17.36 -8.71 -19.91
C ALA A 30 -16.48 -7.51 -19.47
N LYS A 31 -17.05 -6.29 -19.47
CA LYS A 31 -16.32 -5.04 -19.18
C LYS A 31 -15.73 -4.95 -17.76
N SER A 32 -16.33 -5.66 -16.81
CA SER A 32 -15.94 -5.71 -15.39
C SER A 32 -14.92 -6.82 -15.09
N MET A 33 -14.57 -7.64 -16.08
CA MET A 33 -13.51 -8.64 -15.96
C MET A 33 -12.18 -7.98 -15.60
N ASN A 34 -11.36 -8.64 -14.80
CA ASN A 34 -10.01 -8.17 -14.51
C ASN A 34 -9.26 -7.89 -15.83
N LYS A 35 -8.62 -6.71 -15.92
CA LYS A 35 -7.96 -6.23 -17.14
C LYS A 35 -6.97 -7.23 -17.73
N VAL A 36 -6.11 -7.83 -16.90
CA VAL A 36 -5.09 -8.78 -17.35
C VAL A 36 -5.74 -10.03 -17.92
N ARG A 37 -6.69 -10.63 -17.19
CA ARG A 37 -7.42 -11.83 -17.65
C ARG A 37 -8.20 -11.57 -18.93
N ARG A 38 -8.80 -10.37 -19.05
CA ARG A 38 -9.49 -9.94 -20.28
C ARG A 38 -8.54 -9.78 -21.47
N ALA A 39 -7.36 -9.20 -21.27
CA ALA A 39 -6.34 -9.08 -22.31
C ALA A 39 -5.81 -10.46 -22.75
N GLN A 40 -5.59 -11.38 -21.81
CA GLN A 40 -5.23 -12.77 -22.13
C GLN A 40 -6.33 -13.48 -22.93
N ALA A 41 -7.60 -13.27 -22.58
CA ALA A 41 -8.73 -13.80 -23.32
C ALA A 41 -8.78 -13.26 -24.76
N TYR A 42 -8.55 -11.95 -24.95
CA TYR A 42 -8.45 -11.35 -26.28
C TYR A 42 -7.31 -11.96 -27.12
N LEU A 43 -6.14 -12.20 -26.52
CA LEU A 43 -5.05 -12.92 -27.21
C LEU A 43 -5.45 -14.34 -27.63
N ALA A 44 -6.14 -15.08 -26.76
CA ALA A 44 -6.55 -16.46 -27.03
C ALA A 44 -7.50 -16.59 -28.24
N VAL A 45 -8.29 -15.54 -28.52
CA VAL A 45 -9.18 -15.45 -29.68
C VAL A 45 -8.59 -14.69 -30.87
N GLY A 46 -7.30 -14.32 -30.80
CA GLY A 46 -6.58 -13.64 -31.88
C GLY A 46 -6.82 -12.13 -31.99
N GLN A 47 -7.53 -11.52 -31.05
CA GLN A 47 -7.76 -10.06 -31.01
C GLN A 47 -6.57 -9.32 -30.38
N LYS A 48 -5.43 -9.34 -31.09
CA LYS A 48 -4.15 -8.77 -30.64
C LYS A 48 -4.22 -7.27 -30.34
N GLU A 49 -4.95 -6.49 -31.14
CA GLU A 49 -5.04 -5.04 -30.92
C GLU A 49 -5.80 -4.69 -29.62
N GLU A 50 -6.88 -5.41 -29.29
CA GLU A 50 -7.61 -5.17 -28.04
C GLU A 50 -6.81 -5.61 -26.81
N ALA A 51 -6.08 -6.72 -26.91
CA ALA A 51 -5.14 -7.13 -25.87
C ALA A 51 -4.03 -6.10 -25.65
N ALA A 52 -3.44 -5.58 -26.72
CA ALA A 52 -2.39 -4.55 -26.67
C ALA A 52 -2.88 -3.26 -26.00
N LYS A 53 -4.10 -2.78 -26.35
CA LYS A 53 -4.69 -1.58 -25.72
C LYS A 53 -4.80 -1.73 -24.20
N ILE A 54 -5.32 -2.87 -23.75
CA ILE A 54 -5.45 -3.13 -22.31
C ILE A 54 -4.07 -3.23 -21.66
N ALA A 55 -3.13 -3.96 -22.27
CA ALA A 55 -1.78 -4.12 -21.74
C ALA A 55 -1.03 -2.78 -21.61
N ALA A 56 -1.13 -1.91 -22.61
CA ALA A 56 -0.57 -0.56 -22.56
C ALA A 56 -1.14 0.26 -21.40
N SER A 57 -2.44 0.11 -21.10
CA SER A 57 -3.07 0.81 -19.97
C SER A 57 -2.54 0.37 -18.60
N LEU A 58 -1.97 -0.84 -18.47
CA LEU A 58 -1.39 -1.34 -17.22
C LEU A 58 -0.06 -0.67 -16.88
N VAL A 59 0.64 -0.15 -17.89
CA VAL A 59 1.97 0.48 -17.79
C VAL A 59 1.97 1.93 -18.27
N ALA A 60 0.78 2.53 -18.42
CA ALA A 60 0.62 3.94 -18.77
C ALA A 60 1.24 4.87 -17.72
N LYS A 61 1.21 4.45 -16.45
CA LYS A 61 2.00 5.03 -15.36
C LYS A 61 3.12 4.05 -15.00
N PRO A 62 4.27 4.53 -14.46
CA PRO A 62 5.30 3.66 -13.93
C PRO A 62 4.68 2.64 -12.96
N PRO A 63 4.82 1.33 -13.22
CA PRO A 63 4.25 0.31 -12.36
C PRO A 63 4.90 0.37 -10.97
N GLN A 64 4.12 0.06 -9.93
CA GLN A 64 4.62 -0.03 -8.54
C GLN A 64 4.79 -1.50 -8.09
N SER A 65 4.62 -2.44 -9.01
CA SER A 65 4.71 -3.88 -8.75
C SER A 65 5.22 -4.60 -10.00
N VAL A 66 6.04 -5.62 -9.78
CA VAL A 66 6.64 -6.46 -10.83
C VAL A 66 5.60 -7.23 -11.64
N LEU A 67 4.48 -7.63 -11.03
CA LEU A 67 3.51 -8.53 -11.67
C LEU A 67 2.73 -7.85 -12.81
N PRO A 68 2.12 -6.67 -12.63
CA PRO A 68 1.50 -5.93 -13.74
C PRO A 68 2.48 -5.58 -14.86
N ALA A 69 3.72 -5.23 -14.52
CA ALA A 69 4.76 -4.90 -15.50
C ALA A 69 5.14 -6.10 -16.37
N ALA A 70 5.37 -7.26 -15.74
CA ALA A 70 5.65 -8.52 -16.42
C ALA A 70 4.48 -8.96 -17.33
N GLN A 71 3.25 -8.87 -16.83
CA GLN A 71 2.06 -9.21 -17.60
C GLN A 71 1.88 -8.29 -18.80
N ALA A 72 2.09 -6.98 -18.64
CA ALA A 72 2.01 -6.02 -19.73
C ALA A 72 3.09 -6.29 -20.79
N ALA A 73 4.34 -6.50 -20.40
CA ALA A 73 5.44 -6.82 -21.31
C ALA A 73 5.13 -8.08 -22.14
N TYR A 74 4.66 -9.16 -21.49
CA TYR A 74 4.26 -10.39 -22.17
C TYR A 74 3.10 -10.16 -23.15
N LEU A 75 2.04 -9.46 -22.72
CA LEU A 75 0.84 -9.23 -23.52
C LEU A 75 1.13 -8.35 -24.74
N LEU A 76 1.93 -7.29 -24.57
CA LEU A 76 2.36 -6.42 -25.66
C LEU A 76 3.21 -7.18 -26.67
N ASN A 77 4.18 -7.98 -26.20
CA ASN A 77 5.02 -8.80 -27.06
C ASN A 77 4.20 -9.82 -27.85
N SER A 78 3.28 -10.52 -27.18
CA SER A 78 2.37 -11.51 -27.81
C SER A 78 1.39 -10.87 -28.80
N SER A 79 1.12 -9.57 -28.64
CA SER A 79 0.31 -8.77 -29.56
C SER A 79 1.11 -8.18 -30.74
N GLY A 80 2.43 -8.39 -30.78
CA GLY A 80 3.31 -7.84 -31.82
C GLY A 80 3.76 -6.40 -31.59
N LYS A 81 3.44 -5.80 -30.43
CA LYS A 81 3.85 -4.45 -30.03
C LYS A 81 5.21 -4.51 -29.33
N THR A 82 6.26 -4.84 -30.10
CA THR A 82 7.59 -5.19 -29.54
C THR A 82 8.26 -4.01 -28.85
N LYS A 83 8.18 -2.79 -29.42
CA LYS A 83 8.78 -1.59 -28.82
C LYS A 83 8.15 -1.24 -27.47
N GLU A 84 6.83 -1.35 -27.39
CA GLU A 84 6.06 -1.12 -26.17
C GLU A 84 6.34 -2.21 -25.13
N ALA A 85 6.50 -3.46 -25.58
CA ALA A 85 6.91 -4.55 -24.71
C ALA A 85 8.31 -4.34 -24.13
N ASP A 86 9.27 -3.88 -24.94
CA ASP A 86 10.63 -3.58 -24.50
C ASP A 86 10.63 -2.47 -23.44
N LYS A 87 9.81 -1.42 -23.63
CA LYS A 87 9.62 -0.36 -22.64
C LYS A 87 9.04 -0.90 -21.33
N ALA A 88 7.97 -1.69 -21.40
CA ALA A 88 7.34 -2.29 -20.22
C ALA A 88 8.29 -3.24 -19.50
N PHE A 89 9.13 -3.97 -20.24
CA PHE A 89 10.16 -4.84 -19.70
C PHE A 89 11.27 -4.05 -19.01
N GLY A 90 11.69 -2.90 -19.55
CA GLY A 90 12.61 -1.99 -18.87
C GLY A 90 12.08 -1.52 -17.52
N GLN A 91 10.81 -1.10 -17.45
CA GLN A 91 10.16 -0.73 -16.19
C GLN A 91 10.05 -1.91 -15.21
N LEU A 92 9.81 -3.12 -15.70
CA LEU A 92 9.86 -4.33 -14.87
C LEU A 92 11.25 -4.50 -14.24
N ARG A 93 12.33 -4.31 -15.01
CA ARG A 93 13.70 -4.52 -14.52
C ARG A 93 14.04 -3.58 -13.37
N GLU A 94 13.57 -2.33 -13.40
CA GLU A 94 13.78 -1.36 -12.30
C GLU A 94 13.22 -1.86 -10.96
N LEU A 95 12.13 -2.63 -10.99
CA LEU A 95 11.47 -3.20 -9.81
C LEU A 95 11.91 -4.63 -9.50
N GLY A 96 12.43 -5.33 -10.51
CA GLY A 96 12.51 -6.78 -10.59
C GLY A 96 13.77 -7.40 -9.99
N GLN A 97 14.43 -6.75 -9.06
CA GLN A 97 15.76 -7.16 -8.56
C GLN A 97 15.77 -8.55 -7.89
N ALA A 98 14.68 -8.93 -7.24
CA ALA A 98 14.56 -10.19 -6.49
C ALA A 98 13.47 -11.11 -7.05
N VAL A 99 13.06 -10.95 -8.30
CA VAL A 99 12.02 -11.82 -8.87
C VAL A 99 12.53 -13.25 -9.06
N ASP A 100 11.63 -14.20 -8.84
CA ASP A 100 11.85 -15.60 -9.16
C ASP A 100 11.71 -15.83 -10.67
N LEU A 101 12.83 -15.93 -11.37
CA LEU A 101 12.87 -16.14 -12.82
C LEU A 101 12.28 -17.49 -13.25
N SER A 102 12.22 -18.47 -12.34
CA SER A 102 11.62 -19.78 -12.62
C SER A 102 10.09 -19.73 -12.65
N ALA A 103 9.48 -18.72 -12.03
CA ALA A 103 8.03 -18.58 -12.02
C ALA A 103 7.51 -18.33 -13.45
N PRO A 104 6.45 -19.02 -13.89
CA PRO A 104 6.01 -18.98 -15.29
C PRO A 104 5.71 -17.59 -15.85
N VAL A 105 5.35 -16.61 -15.01
CA VAL A 105 5.07 -15.23 -15.42
C VAL A 105 6.33 -14.46 -15.83
N PHE A 106 7.49 -14.80 -15.28
CA PHE A 106 8.78 -14.20 -15.60
C PHE A 106 9.53 -15.03 -16.64
N ALA A 107 9.50 -16.35 -16.55
CA ALA A 107 10.14 -17.26 -17.51
C ALA A 107 9.69 -16.99 -18.97
N ARG A 108 8.40 -16.67 -19.17
CA ARG A 108 7.83 -16.36 -20.51
C ARG A 108 8.35 -15.05 -21.13
N LEU A 109 9.14 -14.26 -20.40
CA LEU A 109 9.73 -13.01 -20.87
C LEU A 109 11.13 -13.21 -21.49
N ALA A 110 11.68 -14.42 -21.44
CA ALA A 110 12.99 -14.75 -22.02
C ALA A 110 13.17 -14.25 -23.47
N PRO A 111 12.17 -14.35 -24.39
CA PRO A 111 12.33 -13.82 -25.74
C PRO A 111 12.50 -12.30 -25.82
N ILE A 112 11.99 -11.55 -24.83
CA ILE A 112 12.18 -10.09 -24.74
C ILE A 112 13.60 -9.80 -24.26
N ALA A 113 14.08 -10.54 -23.24
CA ALA A 113 15.44 -10.41 -22.74
C ALA A 113 16.48 -10.71 -23.83
N GLU A 114 16.30 -11.81 -24.57
CA GLU A 114 17.16 -12.20 -25.69
C GLU A 114 17.19 -11.14 -26.79
N ARG A 115 16.01 -10.63 -27.19
CA ARG A 115 15.91 -9.53 -28.18
C ARG A 115 16.66 -8.27 -27.74
N LEU A 116 16.66 -7.98 -26.44
CA LEU A 116 17.35 -6.83 -25.86
C LEU A 116 18.84 -7.09 -25.57
N GLY A 117 19.36 -8.28 -25.92
CA GLY A 117 20.76 -8.65 -25.68
C GLY A 117 21.10 -8.78 -24.19
N LEU A 118 20.11 -9.10 -23.35
CA LEU A 118 20.31 -9.28 -21.92
C LEU A 118 20.71 -10.72 -21.58
N PRO A 119 21.47 -10.93 -20.49
CA PRO A 119 21.75 -12.28 -19.98
C PRO A 119 20.47 -13.02 -19.60
N GLU A 120 20.56 -14.35 -19.49
CA GLU A 120 19.47 -15.22 -19.04
C GLU A 120 18.89 -14.75 -17.69
N ASP A 121 19.79 -14.43 -16.75
CA ASP A 121 19.45 -13.64 -15.57
C ASP A 121 19.40 -12.14 -15.92
N TRP A 122 18.26 -11.70 -16.44
CA TRP A 122 18.06 -10.31 -16.87
C TRP A 122 17.89 -9.32 -15.71
N ARG A 123 17.88 -9.76 -14.44
CA ARG A 123 17.70 -8.89 -13.28
C ARG A 123 18.84 -7.87 -13.20
N PRO A 124 18.60 -6.63 -12.73
CA PRO A 124 19.69 -5.74 -12.39
C PRO A 124 20.58 -6.40 -11.34
N LYS A 125 21.91 -6.35 -11.54
CA LYS A 125 22.84 -6.71 -10.47
C LYS A 125 22.66 -5.70 -9.35
N VAL A 126 22.20 -6.16 -8.20
CA VAL A 126 22.14 -5.36 -6.98
C VAL A 126 23.54 -5.32 -6.42
N GLU A 127 24.07 -4.12 -6.19
CA GLU A 127 25.23 -3.98 -5.32
C GLU A 127 24.83 -4.52 -3.95
N ALA A 128 25.61 -5.45 -3.41
CA ALA A 128 25.35 -5.97 -2.08
C ALA A 128 25.19 -4.77 -1.13
N LEU A 129 24.10 -4.76 -0.37
CA LEU A 129 24.02 -3.87 0.79
C LEU A 129 25.31 -4.09 1.60
N ALA A 130 25.92 -2.99 2.05
CA ALA A 130 27.16 -3.04 2.81
C ALA A 130 27.05 -4.13 3.89
N ASP A 131 28.09 -4.97 3.98
CA ASP A 131 28.10 -6.18 4.80
C ASP A 131 27.61 -5.82 6.21
N PRO A 132 26.65 -6.56 6.80
CA PRO A 132 26.35 -6.42 8.21
C PRO A 132 27.60 -6.53 9.12
N ALA A 133 28.72 -7.11 8.65
CA ALA A 133 29.99 -7.04 9.36
C ALA A 133 30.66 -5.65 9.31
N GLU A 134 30.44 -4.86 8.25
CA GLU A 134 30.88 -3.46 8.12
C GLU A 134 29.91 -2.48 8.79
N HIS A 135 28.63 -2.85 8.90
CA HIS A 135 27.60 -2.16 9.68
C HIS A 135 26.87 -3.16 10.58
N PRO A 136 27.43 -3.51 11.75
CA PRO A 136 26.81 -4.45 12.67
C PRO A 136 25.38 -4.02 12.97
N PHE A 137 24.46 -4.99 12.85
CA PHE A 137 23.16 -4.85 13.49
C PHE A 137 23.40 -4.40 14.93
N PRO A 138 22.60 -3.45 15.46
CA PRO A 138 22.73 -3.08 16.86
C PRO A 138 22.65 -4.35 17.70
N ASP A 139 23.37 -4.36 18.82
CA ASP A 139 23.29 -5.44 19.80
C ASP A 139 21.81 -5.81 20.04
N LEU A 140 21.49 -7.10 20.12
CA LEU A 140 20.12 -7.54 20.40
C LEU A 140 19.62 -6.92 21.70
N ASP A 141 20.50 -6.71 22.67
CA ASP A 141 20.18 -6.03 23.93
C ASP A 141 19.85 -4.54 23.74
N ALA A 142 20.31 -3.91 22.65
CA ALA A 142 19.95 -2.54 22.27
C ALA A 142 18.58 -2.45 21.57
N LEU A 143 18.03 -3.56 21.07
CA LEU A 143 16.67 -3.62 20.51
C LEU A 143 15.59 -3.74 21.58
N GLY A 144 15.99 -4.03 22.82
CA GLY A 144 15.11 -4.14 23.97
C GLY A 144 15.40 -5.40 24.79
N PRO A 145 14.82 -5.50 26.00
CA PRO A 145 15.10 -6.61 26.89
C PRO A 145 14.51 -7.92 26.33
N PHE A 146 15.25 -9.03 26.49
CA PHE A 146 14.81 -10.40 26.12
C PHE A 146 13.42 -10.76 26.67
N ARG A 147 13.10 -10.27 27.88
CA ARG A 147 11.74 -10.30 28.42
C ARG A 147 11.16 -8.90 28.32
N TRP A 148 9.94 -8.81 27.79
CA TRP A 148 9.21 -7.55 27.76
C TRP A 148 9.23 -6.89 29.15
N LYS A 149 9.70 -5.65 29.18
CA LYS A 149 9.57 -4.73 30.31
C LYS A 149 9.05 -3.41 29.76
N PRO A 150 8.25 -2.64 30.52
CA PRO A 150 7.85 -1.31 30.10
C PRO A 150 9.08 -0.43 29.89
N THR A 151 9.22 0.16 28.71
CA THR A 151 10.23 1.20 28.49
C THR A 151 9.80 2.44 29.26
N PRO A 152 10.68 3.02 30.10
CA PRO A 152 10.36 4.28 30.77
C PRO A 152 10.11 5.34 29.70
N VAL A 153 8.98 6.03 29.82
CA VAL A 153 8.63 7.13 28.92
C VAL A 153 9.62 8.27 29.09
N SER A 154 10.10 8.84 27.97
CA SER A 154 10.95 10.03 28.00
C SER A 154 10.26 11.19 28.72
N SER A 155 11.01 11.99 29.48
CA SER A 155 10.43 13.18 30.11
C SER A 155 9.94 14.15 29.04
N TRP A 156 8.81 14.80 29.28
CA TRP A 156 8.25 15.79 28.38
C TRP A 156 7.64 16.95 29.18
N LYS A 157 7.58 18.11 28.53
CA LYS A 157 6.88 19.31 29.00
C LYS A 157 6.35 20.06 27.79
N LEU A 158 5.02 20.12 27.63
CA LEU A 158 4.34 20.64 26.45
C LEU A 158 3.23 21.61 26.86
N PRO A 159 2.98 22.69 26.10
CA PRO A 159 1.84 23.56 26.33
C PRO A 159 0.53 22.89 25.88
N ASP A 160 -0.54 23.09 26.63
CA ASP A 160 -1.91 22.82 26.20
C ASP A 160 -2.46 23.95 25.33
N SER A 161 -3.72 23.84 24.93
CA SER A 161 -4.43 24.85 24.13
C SER A 161 -4.55 26.23 24.81
N SER A 162 -4.45 26.32 26.13
CA SER A 162 -4.43 27.59 26.89
C SER A 162 -3.03 28.17 27.07
N GLY A 163 -1.99 27.43 26.67
CA GLY A 163 -0.59 27.77 26.90
C GLY A 163 -0.06 27.33 28.27
N LYS A 164 -0.89 26.70 29.11
CA LYS A 164 -0.45 26.09 30.36
C LYS A 164 0.36 24.84 30.03
N HIS A 165 1.51 24.67 30.70
CA HIS A 165 2.36 23.52 30.44
C HIS A 165 1.93 22.31 31.27
N LEU A 166 1.84 21.16 30.62
CA LEU A 166 1.72 19.84 31.22
C LEU A 166 3.07 19.13 31.08
N SER A 167 3.41 18.28 32.04
CA SER A 167 4.66 17.53 32.07
C SER A 167 4.44 16.11 32.58
N LEU A 168 5.38 15.21 32.27
CA LEU A 168 5.35 13.85 32.81
C LEU A 168 5.33 13.84 34.35
N SER A 169 6.02 14.79 34.99
CA SER A 169 6.07 14.91 36.45
C SER A 169 4.70 15.17 37.08
N ASP A 170 3.78 15.82 36.35
CA ASP A 170 2.42 16.08 36.84
C ASP A 170 1.62 14.78 37.00
N TYR A 171 2.04 13.69 36.36
CA TYR A 171 1.40 12.37 36.40
C TYR A 171 2.20 11.36 37.24
N GLN A 172 3.23 11.77 37.97
CA GLN A 172 3.99 10.84 38.83
C GLN A 172 3.08 10.17 39.87
N GLY A 173 3.19 8.85 39.97
CA GLY A 173 2.38 8.04 40.88
C GLY A 173 0.91 7.88 40.47
N ARG A 174 0.50 8.42 39.31
CA ARG A 174 -0.88 8.31 38.79
C ARG A 174 -0.84 7.75 37.36
N PRO A 175 -1.48 6.59 37.10
CA PRO A 175 -1.50 6.06 35.74
C PRO A 175 -2.33 6.95 34.82
N PHE A 176 -1.91 7.07 33.57
CA PHE A 176 -2.61 7.87 32.55
C PHE A 176 -2.38 7.26 31.18
N VAL A 177 -3.23 7.63 30.22
CA VAL A 177 -3.16 7.22 28.82
C VAL A 177 -2.71 8.40 27.99
N MET A 178 -1.57 8.26 27.32
CA MET A 178 -1.08 9.23 26.36
C MET A 178 -1.43 8.79 24.94
N VAL A 179 -2.10 9.66 24.17
CA VAL A 179 -2.51 9.39 22.79
C VAL A 179 -1.75 10.31 21.85
N PHE A 180 -0.87 9.74 21.03
CA PHE A 180 -0.18 10.49 19.98
C PHE A 180 -1.02 10.52 18.71
N TYR A 181 -1.21 11.70 18.15
CA TYR A 181 -1.94 11.89 16.90
C TYR A 181 -1.31 13.00 16.04
N LEU A 182 -1.57 13.00 14.73
CA LEU A 182 -0.91 13.93 13.82
C LEU A 182 -1.41 15.39 13.98
N GLY A 183 -2.63 15.57 14.46
CA GLY A 183 -3.35 16.85 14.49
C GLY A 183 -4.70 16.76 13.79
N PHE A 184 -5.44 17.87 13.79
CA PHE A 184 -6.83 17.92 13.30
C PHE A 184 -6.97 17.89 11.77
N GLY A 185 -5.86 18.01 11.02
CA GLY A 185 -5.86 17.79 9.57
C GLY A 185 -5.96 16.31 9.15
N CYS A 186 -5.88 15.38 10.10
CA CYS A 186 -5.97 13.94 9.87
C CYS A 186 -7.34 13.42 10.33
N LEU A 187 -8.24 13.11 9.38
CA LEU A 187 -9.60 12.64 9.67
C LEU A 187 -9.60 11.45 10.65
N HIS A 188 -8.82 10.41 10.36
CA HIS A 188 -8.75 9.20 11.20
C HIS A 188 -8.21 9.46 12.61
N CYS A 189 -7.35 10.47 12.75
CA CYS A 189 -6.82 10.87 14.05
C CYS A 189 -7.92 11.51 14.91
N VAL A 190 -8.77 12.34 14.31
CA VAL A 190 -9.91 12.96 15.00
C VAL A 190 -10.96 11.92 15.34
N GLU A 191 -11.28 11.00 14.42
CA GLU A 191 -12.21 9.88 14.69
C GLU A 191 -11.77 9.06 15.92
N GLN A 192 -10.46 8.86 16.10
CA GLN A 192 -9.91 8.19 17.30
C GLN A 192 -10.17 9.01 18.58
N LEU A 193 -9.93 10.32 18.56
CA LEU A 193 -10.16 11.18 19.72
C LEU A 193 -11.66 11.25 20.08
N GLN A 194 -12.52 11.34 19.09
CA GLN A 194 -13.98 11.31 19.26
C GLN A 194 -14.47 9.96 19.83
N ALA A 195 -13.83 8.84 19.47
CA ALA A 195 -14.14 7.54 20.07
C ALA A 195 -13.69 7.43 21.56
N LEU A 196 -12.72 8.23 21.98
CA LEU A 196 -12.24 8.29 23.36
C LEU A 196 -13.03 9.29 24.22
N ALA A 197 -13.46 10.41 23.64
CA ALA A 197 -14.21 11.47 24.32
C ALA A 197 -15.33 10.95 25.26
N PRO A 198 -16.28 10.09 24.80
CA PRO A 198 -17.36 9.60 25.66
C PRO A 198 -16.90 8.59 26.73
N LYS A 199 -15.66 8.08 26.65
CA LYS A 199 -15.09 7.15 27.62
C LYS A 199 -14.30 7.85 28.72
N THR A 200 -14.06 9.16 28.61
CA THR A 200 -13.18 9.91 29.51
C THR A 200 -13.55 9.74 30.97
N ASP A 201 -14.84 9.78 31.31
CA ASP A 201 -15.29 9.60 32.70
C ASP A 201 -15.06 8.17 33.21
N ALA A 202 -15.20 7.15 32.34
CA ALA A 202 -14.89 5.77 32.71
C ALA A 202 -13.39 5.58 32.98
N PHE A 203 -12.52 6.25 32.22
CA PHE A 203 -11.08 6.28 32.50
C PHE A 203 -10.80 6.95 33.85
N ARG A 204 -11.37 8.13 34.10
CA ARG A 204 -11.21 8.86 35.37
C ARG A 204 -11.69 8.03 36.57
N GLN A 205 -12.82 7.33 36.45
CA GLN A 205 -13.33 6.42 37.48
C GLN A 205 -12.39 5.23 37.75
N ALA A 206 -11.64 4.78 36.74
CA ALA A 206 -10.59 3.79 36.88
C ALA A 206 -9.26 4.36 37.40
N GLY A 207 -9.21 5.67 37.72
CA GLY A 207 -8.00 6.36 38.17
C GLY A 207 -7.02 6.68 37.04
N LEU A 208 -7.49 6.71 35.79
CA LEU A 208 -6.70 6.99 34.59
C LEU A 208 -7.11 8.35 34.01
N GLU A 209 -6.13 9.24 33.81
CA GLU A 209 -6.32 10.44 32.99
C GLU A 209 -5.99 10.16 31.52
N ILE A 210 -6.53 10.96 30.60
CA ILE A 210 -6.18 10.93 29.17
C ILE A 210 -5.44 12.23 28.83
N VAL A 211 -4.37 12.13 28.04
CA VAL A 211 -3.63 13.27 27.49
C VAL A 211 -3.39 13.00 26.01
N ALA A 212 -3.76 13.93 25.13
CA ALA A 212 -3.53 13.83 23.70
C ALA A 212 -2.38 14.75 23.27
N VAL A 213 -1.41 14.19 22.55
CA VAL A 213 -0.24 14.93 22.08
C VAL A 213 -0.23 14.96 20.56
N SER A 214 -0.20 16.16 19.99
CA SER A 214 -0.08 16.38 18.55
C SER A 214 1.19 17.11 18.16
N THR A 215 1.42 17.17 16.84
CA THR A 215 2.44 18.04 16.24
C THR A 215 1.96 19.46 15.96
N GLU A 216 0.74 19.82 16.39
CA GLU A 216 0.21 21.18 16.17
C GLU A 216 0.88 22.22 17.07
N SER A 217 0.97 23.45 16.58
CA SER A 217 1.33 24.57 17.45
C SER A 217 0.15 24.92 18.37
N GLN A 218 0.44 25.45 19.56
CA GLN A 218 -0.59 25.85 20.53
C GLN A 218 -1.72 26.71 19.93
N PRO A 219 -1.46 27.72 19.06
CA PRO A 219 -2.54 28.52 18.48
C PRO A 219 -3.44 27.72 17.53
N LYS A 220 -2.88 26.75 16.79
CA LYS A 220 -3.65 25.88 15.89
C LYS A 220 -4.51 24.90 16.68
N LEU A 221 -3.92 24.30 17.71
CA LEU A 221 -4.61 23.41 18.65
C LEU A 221 -5.80 24.13 19.32
N ALA A 222 -5.59 25.34 19.84
CA ALA A 222 -6.65 26.13 20.46
C ALA A 222 -7.79 26.45 19.50
N LYS A 223 -7.45 26.86 18.27
CA LYS A 223 -8.44 27.13 17.23
C LYS A 223 -9.24 25.88 16.86
N ALA A 224 -8.56 24.75 16.67
CA ALA A 224 -9.23 23.50 16.30
C ALA A 224 -10.19 23.03 17.40
N LEU A 225 -9.75 22.99 18.66
CA LEU A 225 -10.60 22.59 19.78
C LEU A 225 -11.85 23.46 19.92
N ALA A 226 -11.71 24.79 19.74
CA ALA A 226 -12.86 25.70 19.76
C ALA A 226 -13.87 25.37 18.64
N SER A 227 -13.41 25.06 17.43
CA SER A 227 -14.30 24.65 16.34
C SER A 227 -15.03 23.34 16.63
N TYR A 228 -14.36 22.33 17.20
CA TYR A 228 -15.00 21.06 17.56
C TYR A 228 -15.99 21.22 18.73
N GLU A 229 -15.73 22.14 19.66
CA GLU A 229 -16.66 22.46 20.74
C GLU A 229 -17.96 23.10 20.19
N GLU A 230 -17.85 24.03 19.24
CA GLU A 230 -19.01 24.64 18.56
C GLU A 230 -19.85 23.62 17.78
N GLU A 231 -19.21 22.59 17.21
CA GLU A 231 -19.87 21.51 16.46
C GLU A 231 -20.46 20.40 17.36
N GLY A 232 -20.27 20.48 18.68
CA GLY A 232 -20.77 19.49 19.65
C GLY A 232 -19.87 18.25 19.82
N ASP A 233 -18.68 18.27 19.22
CA ASP A 233 -17.69 17.19 19.23
C ASP A 233 -16.51 17.52 20.17
N ALA A 234 -16.81 18.11 21.34
CA ALA A 234 -15.82 18.54 22.30
C ALA A 234 -14.89 17.40 22.76
N ILE A 235 -13.60 17.71 22.85
CA ILE A 235 -12.57 16.78 23.34
C ILE A 235 -12.28 17.10 24.81
N PRO A 236 -12.72 16.26 25.78
CA PRO A 236 -12.76 16.61 27.20
C PRO A 236 -11.47 16.29 27.97
N PHE A 237 -10.35 16.24 27.25
CA PHE A 237 -9.01 15.98 27.79
C PHE A 237 -7.98 16.86 27.08
N PRO A 238 -6.87 17.20 27.77
CA PRO A 238 -5.86 18.13 27.26
C PRO A 238 -5.03 17.56 26.12
#